data_AF-A0A7C4H9L3-F1
#
_entry.id   AF-A0A7C4H9L3-F1
#
_cell.length_a   1.000
_cell.length_b   1.000
_cell.length_c   1.000
_cell.angle_alpha   90.00
_cell.angle_beta   90.00
_cell.angle_gamma   90.00
#
_symmetry.space_group_name_H-M   'P 1'
#
loop_
_entity.id
_entity.type
_entity.pdbx_description
1 polymer ?
#
loop_
_entity_poly.entity_id
_entity_poly.type
_entity_poly.pdbx_seq_one_letter_code
_entity_poly.pdbx_strand_id
1 'polypeptide(L)'
;MIKMDGLEGLFSSGQRFEVDLEHLMEGIRDIYTFEKWKIPIVENVDNFIDEKEYHTISFLTNDDTLRIEMIGTGIRPDVFNELPKIAFTTKIDEIVREKKEGLGYFGWGLKATFLVAEDIAIETRFKDFKGRQVWFWVKREPYWRSEAPCLNLEDDRTVIIYHLKDEYKGKIGENEVISTLQEFYPTLLAGAPALGRKRRFLVNGREVPKPAWLEESRYRKVEVLKGLKVCGETIGGRIFISDNDLEENLRGIALIVCGRNIINERLNLFPEVKKYTGYVHADFLFRDLRGDKTWLERFGNPRFQELKKQLTIVLTKILEECNLLPKITIKDREFMRKIYRVFSEVLSDIPELEKYGIVGPMMGKAGVYVKGDEEPVIIEEGPSSKTDIPHIGREKWVDQPGGGGIGPKVSPAEDSKERAKKVVGKRRTIPQILYTDLEDEAVEARFEGVSILVNKRHPISQYAERAEATKLYHACRAGSEAILDHLLSNKDISPEEYLNLKKKIIYKLGYVL
;
A
#
# COMPACT_ATOMS: atom_id res chain seq x y z
N MET A 1 -40.74 4.95 47.72
CA MET A 1 -39.62 5.79 48.18
C MET A 1 -38.34 5.03 47.87
N ILE A 2 -37.72 5.31 46.72
CA ILE A 2 -36.50 4.61 46.28
C ILE A 2 -35.35 5.20 47.11
N LYS A 3 -34.65 4.36 47.88
CA LYS A 3 -33.40 4.74 48.55
C LYS A 3 -32.40 5.10 47.46
N MET A 4 -32.09 6.39 47.31
CA MET A 4 -30.92 6.80 46.56
C MET A 4 -29.72 6.50 47.45
N ASP A 5 -29.03 5.39 47.15
CA ASP A 5 -27.62 5.27 47.54
C ASP A 5 -26.90 6.51 46.99
N GLY A 6 -26.06 7.15 47.81
CA GLY A 6 -25.57 8.51 47.58
C GLY A 6 -24.86 8.74 46.23
N LEU A 7 -24.36 9.96 46.01
CA LEU A 7 -23.68 10.39 44.78
C LEU A 7 -22.63 9.39 44.24
N GLU A 8 -22.03 8.55 45.08
CA GLU A 8 -21.12 7.47 44.70
C GLU A 8 -21.75 6.39 43.80
N GLY A 9 -23.07 6.16 43.89
CA GLY A 9 -23.83 5.22 43.04
C GLY A 9 -23.96 5.67 41.58
N LEU A 10 -23.91 6.99 41.33
CA LEU A 10 -23.94 7.57 39.98
C LEU A 10 -22.63 7.34 39.22
N PHE A 11 -21.52 7.10 39.93
CA PHE A 11 -20.19 6.92 39.34
C PHE A 11 -19.68 5.46 39.43
N SER A 12 -20.40 4.56 40.09
CA SER A 12 -19.97 3.18 40.33
C SER A 12 -20.47 2.15 39.30
N SER A 13 -21.43 2.51 38.45
CA SER A 13 -21.87 1.67 37.34
C SER A 13 -21.48 2.30 36.01
N GLY A 14 -20.40 1.80 35.39
CA GLY A 14 -20.08 2.15 34.02
C GLY A 14 -21.27 1.83 33.11
N GLN A 15 -21.71 2.80 32.31
CA GLN A 15 -22.74 2.58 31.29
C GLN A 15 -22.08 2.04 30.01
N ARG A 16 -22.78 1.19 29.27
CA ARG A 16 -22.31 0.76 27.95
C ARG A 16 -22.55 1.89 26.96
N PHE A 17 -21.60 2.10 26.05
CA PHE A 17 -21.83 2.97 24.90
C PHE A 17 -22.99 2.43 24.07
N GLU A 18 -23.92 3.31 23.73
CA GLU A 18 -24.95 3.02 22.74
C GLU A 18 -24.34 3.09 21.34
N VAL A 19 -24.84 2.24 20.44
CA VAL A 19 -24.40 2.21 19.04
C VAL A 19 -25.57 2.59 18.17
N ASP A 20 -25.41 3.70 17.45
CA ASP A 20 -26.31 4.08 16.37
C ASP A 20 -26.00 3.20 15.15
N LEU A 21 -26.89 2.23 14.89
CA LEU A 21 -26.71 1.25 13.83
C LEU A 21 -26.83 1.88 12.44
N GLU A 22 -27.65 2.91 12.27
CA GLU A 22 -27.82 3.59 10.99
C GLU A 22 -26.52 4.28 10.59
N HIS A 23 -25.97 5.12 11.48
CA HIS A 23 -24.70 5.81 11.24
C HIS A 23 -23.52 4.85 11.12
N LEU A 24 -23.53 3.72 11.86
CA LEU A 24 -22.51 2.69 11.72
C LEU A 24 -22.52 2.05 10.33
N MET A 25 -23.71 1.75 9.79
CA MET A 25 -23.84 1.19 8.45
C MET A 25 -23.48 2.20 7.35
N GLU A 26 -23.77 3.49 7.56
CA GLU A 26 -23.27 4.58 6.71
C GLU A 26 -21.74 4.69 6.77
N GLY A 27 -21.16 4.59 7.96
CA GLY A 27 -19.70 4.54 8.12
C GLY A 27 -19.07 3.36 7.36
N ILE A 28 -19.65 2.16 7.47
CA ILE A 28 -19.21 0.98 6.70
C ILE A 28 -19.28 1.24 5.19
N ARG A 29 -20.36 1.88 4.72
CA ARG A 29 -20.52 2.25 3.31
C ARG A 29 -19.38 3.12 2.82
N ASP A 30 -19.02 4.14 3.59
CA ASP A 30 -18.15 5.20 3.15
C ASP A 30 -16.67 4.79 3.15
N ILE A 31 -16.33 3.67 3.79
CA ILE A 31 -14.98 3.10 3.78
C ILE A 31 -14.58 2.55 2.40
N TYR A 32 -15.52 2.03 1.61
CA TYR A 32 -15.23 1.39 0.33
C TYR A 32 -14.88 2.42 -0.76
N THR A 33 -13.65 2.37 -1.27
CA THR A 33 -13.14 3.30 -2.29
C THR A 33 -13.47 2.93 -3.74
N PHE A 34 -14.08 1.76 -3.98
CA PHE A 34 -14.47 1.27 -5.30
C PHE A 34 -16.00 1.20 -5.46
N GLU A 35 -16.48 0.86 -6.66
CA GLU A 35 -17.91 0.84 -6.98
C GLU A 35 -18.67 -0.15 -6.09
N LYS A 36 -19.73 0.33 -5.44
CA LYS A 36 -20.44 -0.42 -4.39
C LYS A 36 -21.00 -1.75 -4.87
N TRP A 37 -21.39 -1.85 -6.15
CA TRP A 37 -21.89 -3.09 -6.75
C TRP A 37 -20.87 -4.24 -6.74
N LYS A 38 -19.56 -3.95 -6.62
CA LYS A 38 -18.49 -4.96 -6.53
C LYS A 38 -18.35 -5.58 -5.13
N ILE A 39 -18.84 -4.92 -4.08
CA ILE A 39 -18.72 -5.34 -2.68
C ILE A 39 -19.15 -6.79 -2.42
N PRO A 40 -20.33 -7.27 -2.87
CA PRO A 40 -20.73 -8.67 -2.66
C PRO A 40 -19.77 -9.66 -3.31
N ILE A 41 -19.13 -9.32 -4.43
CA ILE A 41 -18.18 -10.21 -5.10
C ILE A 41 -16.90 -10.28 -4.26
N VAL A 42 -16.32 -9.11 -3.97
CA VAL A 42 -15.03 -8.98 -3.27
C VAL A 42 -15.10 -9.56 -1.86
N GLU A 43 -16.09 -9.17 -1.05
CA GLU A 43 -16.15 -9.62 0.35
C GLU A 43 -16.45 -11.13 0.48
N ASN A 44 -17.21 -11.72 -0.45
CA ASN A 44 -17.41 -13.17 -0.45
C ASN A 44 -16.20 -13.94 -0.95
N VAL A 45 -15.44 -13.40 -1.90
CA VAL A 45 -14.16 -14.02 -2.29
C VAL A 45 -13.17 -13.95 -1.13
N ASP A 46 -13.08 -12.84 -0.41
CA ASP A 46 -12.23 -12.71 0.78
C ASP A 46 -12.59 -13.79 1.82
N ASN A 47 -13.88 -13.96 2.14
CA ASN A 47 -14.33 -15.02 3.04
C ASN A 47 -14.04 -16.44 2.51
N PHE A 48 -14.15 -16.63 1.19
CA PHE A 48 -13.88 -17.90 0.52
C PHE A 48 -12.39 -18.28 0.60
N ILE A 49 -11.48 -17.34 0.39
CA ILE A 49 -10.04 -17.61 0.36
C ILE A 49 -9.44 -17.79 1.76
N ASP A 50 -10.03 -17.14 2.77
CA ASP A 50 -9.67 -17.23 4.18
C ASP A 50 -10.01 -18.59 4.83
N GLU A 51 -10.82 -19.41 4.17
CA GLU A 51 -11.22 -20.73 4.65
C GLU A 51 -10.52 -21.84 3.86
N LYS A 52 -9.79 -22.70 4.57
CA LYS A 52 -8.92 -23.71 3.94
C LYS A 52 -9.71 -24.72 3.09
N GLU A 53 -10.88 -25.15 3.56
CA GLU A 53 -11.61 -26.26 2.92
C GLU A 53 -12.47 -25.84 1.72
N TYR A 54 -12.78 -24.55 1.54
CA TYR A 54 -13.49 -24.08 0.34
C TYR A 54 -12.65 -24.19 -0.94
N HIS A 55 -13.07 -24.94 -1.95
CA HIS A 55 -12.27 -25.13 -3.17
C HIS A 55 -12.86 -24.47 -4.42
N THR A 56 -14.17 -24.21 -4.43
CA THR A 56 -14.86 -23.63 -5.59
C THR A 56 -15.83 -22.54 -5.15
N ILE A 57 -15.76 -21.41 -5.83
CA ILE A 57 -16.75 -20.34 -5.73
C ILE A 57 -17.44 -20.17 -7.10
N SER A 58 -18.77 -20.10 -7.09
CA SER A 58 -19.59 -19.92 -8.29
C SER A 58 -20.50 -18.72 -8.14
N PHE A 59 -20.53 -17.87 -9.16
CA PHE A 59 -21.41 -16.72 -9.27
C PHE A 59 -22.48 -17.02 -10.32
N LEU A 60 -23.74 -16.83 -9.97
CA LEU A 60 -24.90 -16.97 -10.85
C LEU A 60 -25.59 -15.61 -10.89
N THR A 61 -25.59 -14.98 -12.07
CA THR A 61 -26.09 -13.62 -12.27
C THR A 61 -27.40 -13.64 -13.03
N ASN A 62 -28.41 -12.95 -12.49
CA ASN A 62 -29.64 -12.60 -13.20
C ASN A 62 -29.88 -11.09 -13.09
N ASP A 63 -30.93 -10.59 -13.73
CA ASP A 63 -31.26 -9.16 -13.73
C ASP A 63 -31.52 -8.59 -12.33
N ASP A 64 -32.20 -9.34 -11.46
CA ASP A 64 -32.62 -8.92 -10.13
C ASP A 64 -31.86 -9.61 -8.98
N THR A 65 -31.03 -10.60 -9.29
CA THR A 65 -30.43 -11.47 -8.29
C THR A 65 -28.97 -11.80 -8.60
N LEU A 66 -28.15 -11.78 -7.55
CA LEU A 66 -26.79 -12.35 -7.56
C LEU A 66 -26.76 -13.51 -6.57
N ARG A 67 -26.48 -14.71 -7.05
CA ARG A 67 -26.30 -15.91 -6.21
C ARG A 67 -24.83 -16.31 -6.20
N ILE A 68 -24.27 -16.46 -5.01
CA ILE A 68 -22.88 -16.88 -4.79
C ILE A 68 -22.89 -18.21 -4.04
N GLU A 69 -22.18 -19.20 -4.58
CA GLU A 69 -22.03 -20.52 -3.96
C GLU A 69 -20.57 -20.78 -3.62
N MET A 70 -20.27 -21.12 -2.37
CA MET A 70 -18.94 -21.49 -1.90
C MET A 70 -18.97 -22.96 -1.45
N ILE A 71 -18.26 -23.84 -2.15
CA ILE A 71 -18.27 -25.31 -1.97
C ILE A 71 -17.01 -25.76 -1.22
N GLY A 72 -17.17 -26.53 -0.15
CA GLY A 72 -16.10 -27.23 0.55
C GLY A 72 -16.28 -27.37 2.07
N THR A 73 -16.72 -26.32 2.77
CA THR A 73 -16.86 -26.35 4.25
C THR A 73 -18.30 -26.14 4.72
N GLY A 74 -18.97 -25.09 4.23
CA GLY A 74 -20.16 -24.56 4.91
C GLY A 74 -19.83 -23.77 6.19
N ILE A 75 -20.85 -23.26 6.88
CA ILE A 75 -20.72 -22.50 8.12
C ILE A 75 -21.18 -23.38 9.29
N ARG A 76 -20.35 -23.49 10.33
CA ARG A 76 -20.71 -24.23 11.54
C ARG A 76 -21.91 -23.60 12.26
N PRO A 77 -22.73 -24.38 12.98
CA PRO A 77 -23.93 -23.87 13.65
C PRO A 77 -23.65 -22.71 14.63
N ASP A 78 -22.57 -22.82 15.39
CA ASP A 78 -22.17 -21.82 16.38
C ASP A 78 -21.78 -20.48 15.72
N VAL A 79 -21.05 -20.54 14.61
CA VAL A 79 -20.67 -19.37 13.82
C VAL A 79 -21.88 -18.79 13.08
N PHE A 80 -22.75 -19.66 12.55
CA PHE A 80 -23.93 -19.27 11.79
C PHE A 80 -24.92 -18.45 12.64
N ASN A 81 -25.14 -18.85 13.89
CA ASN A 81 -26.03 -18.13 14.80
C ASN A 81 -25.49 -16.75 15.21
N GLU A 82 -24.18 -16.56 15.14
CA GLU A 82 -23.49 -15.32 15.51
C GLU A 82 -23.29 -14.39 14.30
N LEU A 83 -23.45 -14.91 13.08
CA LEU A 83 -23.23 -14.21 11.83
C LEU A 83 -23.93 -12.84 11.73
N PRO A 84 -25.16 -12.64 12.24
CA PRO A 84 -25.85 -11.35 12.17
C PRO A 84 -25.24 -10.24 13.03
N LYS A 85 -24.35 -10.54 13.98
CA LYS A 85 -23.67 -9.53 14.78
C LYS A 85 -22.77 -8.65 13.90
N ILE A 86 -22.90 -7.32 14.02
CA ILE A 86 -22.31 -6.34 13.09
C ILE A 86 -20.79 -6.50 12.90
N ALA A 87 -20.02 -6.53 13.98
CA ALA A 87 -18.55 -6.68 13.96
C ALA A 87 -18.10 -8.07 14.41
N PHE A 88 -18.84 -9.11 14.06
CA PHE A 88 -18.47 -10.48 14.40
C PHE A 88 -17.46 -11.05 13.42
N THR A 89 -16.36 -11.55 13.96
CA THR A 89 -15.32 -12.28 13.22
C THR A 89 -14.81 -13.43 14.08
N THR A 90 -14.64 -14.59 13.46
CA THR A 90 -13.96 -15.74 14.08
C THR A 90 -12.44 -15.63 13.95
N LYS A 91 -11.94 -14.63 13.21
CA LYS A 91 -10.56 -14.54 12.75
C LYS A 91 -9.64 -13.80 13.71
N ILE A 92 -10.14 -12.95 14.60
CA ILE A 92 -9.29 -12.23 15.57
C ILE A 92 -8.57 -13.24 16.48
N ASP A 93 -9.28 -14.22 17.03
CA ASP A 93 -8.66 -15.23 17.89
C ASP A 93 -7.68 -16.11 17.12
N GLU A 94 -7.96 -16.44 15.86
CA GLU A 94 -7.06 -17.21 14.98
C GLU A 94 -5.80 -16.41 14.58
N ILE A 95 -5.93 -15.11 14.29
CA ILE A 95 -4.81 -14.23 13.92
C ILE A 95 -3.92 -13.94 15.14
N VAL A 96 -4.52 -13.77 16.32
CA VAL A 96 -3.80 -13.47 17.57
C VAL A 96 -3.15 -14.72 18.15
N ARG A 97 -3.82 -15.89 18.12
CA ARG A 97 -3.30 -17.14 18.72
C ARG A 97 -2.48 -17.98 17.75
N GLU A 98 -2.85 -18.07 16.48
CA GLU A 98 -2.27 -19.01 15.52
C GLU A 98 -1.39 -18.34 14.46
N LYS A 99 -1.22 -17.01 14.52
CA LYS A 99 -0.49 -16.19 13.52
C LYS A 99 -0.97 -16.44 12.09
N LYS A 100 -2.24 -16.78 11.90
CA LYS A 100 -2.81 -16.96 10.57
C LYS A 100 -2.92 -15.62 9.84
N GLU A 101 -2.66 -15.66 8.55
CA GLU A 101 -2.90 -14.57 7.60
C GLU A 101 -4.33 -14.70 7.07
N GLY A 102 -5.05 -13.58 6.98
CA GLY A 102 -6.43 -13.57 6.47
C GLY A 102 -7.00 -12.16 6.38
N LEU A 103 -7.96 -11.97 5.49
CA LEU A 103 -8.57 -10.68 5.18
C LEU A 103 -9.78 -10.35 6.09
N GLY A 104 -10.47 -11.36 6.64
CA GLY A 104 -11.75 -11.28 7.34
C GLY A 104 -11.71 -10.80 8.80
N TYR A 105 -10.74 -9.95 9.19
CA TYR A 105 -10.55 -9.56 10.59
C TYR A 105 -11.44 -8.40 11.09
N PHE A 106 -12.11 -7.66 10.20
CA PHE A 106 -13.01 -6.57 10.60
C PHE A 106 -14.43 -7.03 10.97
N GLY A 107 -14.88 -8.20 10.48
CA GLY A 107 -16.19 -8.79 10.81
C GLY A 107 -17.43 -8.16 10.15
N TRP A 108 -17.26 -7.06 9.42
CA TRP A 108 -18.36 -6.33 8.77
C TRP A 108 -18.53 -6.60 7.26
N GLY A 109 -17.64 -7.37 6.62
CA GLY A 109 -17.57 -7.46 5.15
C GLY A 109 -18.88 -7.95 4.52
N LEU A 110 -19.44 -9.03 5.07
CA LEU A 110 -20.74 -9.54 4.64
C LEU A 110 -21.88 -8.52 4.90
N LYS A 111 -21.76 -7.66 5.92
CA LYS A 111 -22.80 -6.67 6.26
C LYS A 111 -22.74 -5.49 5.30
N ALA A 112 -21.57 -5.13 4.79
CA ALA A 112 -21.43 -4.13 3.74
C ALA A 112 -22.21 -4.49 2.46
N THR A 113 -22.54 -5.77 2.24
CA THR A 113 -23.33 -6.19 1.08
C THR A 113 -24.80 -5.75 1.13
N PHE A 114 -25.31 -5.31 2.30
CA PHE A 114 -26.63 -4.65 2.40
C PHE A 114 -26.74 -3.35 1.60
N LEU A 115 -25.62 -2.80 1.16
CA LEU A 115 -25.59 -1.62 0.29
C LEU A 115 -26.22 -1.91 -1.06
N VAL A 116 -26.04 -3.14 -1.56
CA VAL A 116 -26.46 -3.53 -2.91
C VAL A 116 -27.75 -4.34 -2.96
N ALA A 117 -28.19 -4.86 -1.81
CA ALA A 117 -29.32 -5.77 -1.72
C ALA A 117 -30.47 -5.22 -0.85
N GLU A 118 -31.70 -5.49 -1.26
CA GLU A 118 -32.93 -5.29 -0.47
C GLU A 118 -32.98 -6.29 0.68
N ASP A 119 -32.72 -7.55 0.35
CA ASP A 119 -32.54 -8.64 1.28
C ASP A 119 -31.48 -9.64 0.81
N ILE A 120 -30.94 -10.38 1.78
CA ILE A 120 -29.86 -11.34 1.60
C ILE A 120 -30.30 -12.65 2.26
N ALA A 121 -30.46 -13.70 1.47
CA ALA A 121 -30.71 -15.04 1.97
C ALA A 121 -29.40 -15.82 2.03
N ILE A 122 -29.04 -16.32 3.21
CA ILE A 122 -27.84 -17.12 3.45
C ILE A 122 -28.30 -18.51 3.86
N GLU A 123 -27.94 -19.52 3.07
CA GLU A 123 -28.23 -20.92 3.35
C GLU A 123 -26.95 -21.75 3.33
N THR A 124 -26.76 -22.60 4.33
CA THR A 124 -25.52 -23.34 4.51
C THR A 124 -25.79 -24.78 4.90
N ARG A 125 -24.88 -25.67 4.49
CA ARG A 125 -24.76 -27.03 4.98
C ARG A 125 -23.35 -27.25 5.52
N PHE A 126 -23.25 -27.74 6.75
CA PHE A 126 -22.00 -28.17 7.38
C PHE A 126 -22.25 -29.53 8.05
N LYS A 127 -21.75 -30.61 7.47
CA LYS A 127 -22.03 -31.99 7.86
C LYS A 127 -23.55 -32.25 7.86
N ASP A 128 -24.11 -32.52 9.04
CA ASP A 128 -25.54 -32.77 9.25
C ASP A 128 -26.35 -31.49 9.53
N PHE A 129 -25.68 -30.37 9.78
CA PHE A 129 -26.35 -29.10 10.02
C PHE A 129 -26.78 -28.46 8.70
N LYS A 130 -28.02 -27.99 8.66
CA LYS A 130 -28.55 -27.10 7.63
C LYS A 130 -29.14 -25.86 8.29
N GLY A 131 -28.75 -24.68 7.83
CA GLY A 131 -29.20 -23.42 8.39
C GLY A 131 -29.56 -22.43 7.28
N ARG A 132 -30.63 -21.66 7.49
CA ARG A 132 -31.02 -20.56 6.62
C ARG A 132 -31.35 -19.32 7.45
N GLN A 133 -30.83 -18.18 7.02
CA GLN A 133 -31.14 -16.86 7.56
C GLN A 133 -31.49 -15.92 6.41
N VAL A 134 -32.43 -15.01 6.64
CA VAL A 134 -32.76 -13.92 5.72
C VAL A 134 -32.54 -12.61 6.43
N TRP A 135 -31.75 -11.74 5.81
CA TRP A 135 -31.30 -10.45 6.32
C TRP A 135 -31.94 -9.35 5.47
N PHE A 136 -32.53 -8.32 6.07
CA PHE A 136 -33.33 -7.31 5.36
C PHE A 136 -33.33 -5.96 6.09
N TRP A 137 -33.74 -4.89 5.42
CA TRP A 137 -33.87 -3.57 6.01
C TRP A 137 -35.27 -3.30 6.59
N VAL A 138 -35.35 -2.65 7.75
CA VAL A 138 -36.57 -2.02 8.26
C VAL A 138 -36.23 -0.61 8.70
N LYS A 139 -36.84 0.41 8.07
CA LYS A 139 -36.63 1.83 8.42
C LYS A 139 -35.14 2.23 8.58
N ARG A 140 -34.29 1.81 7.62
CA ARG A 140 -32.82 2.07 7.58
C ARG A 140 -31.97 1.36 8.64
N GLU A 141 -32.54 0.37 9.34
CA GLU A 141 -31.81 -0.51 10.25
C GLU A 141 -31.79 -1.97 9.72
N PRO A 142 -30.69 -2.72 9.93
CA PRO A 142 -30.59 -4.10 9.48
C PRO A 142 -31.29 -5.07 10.46
N TYR A 143 -32.12 -5.95 9.93
CA TYR A 143 -32.82 -7.02 10.65
C TYR A 143 -32.48 -8.37 10.03
N TRP A 144 -32.71 -9.44 10.79
CA TRP A 144 -32.57 -10.80 10.31
C TRP A 144 -33.60 -11.72 10.95
N ARG A 145 -33.88 -12.84 10.28
CA ARG A 145 -34.69 -13.94 10.83
C ARG A 145 -34.16 -15.28 10.35
N SER A 146 -34.36 -16.31 11.17
CA SER A 146 -34.12 -17.70 10.76
C SER A 146 -35.31 -18.22 9.95
N GLU A 147 -35.02 -19.01 8.93
CA GLU A 147 -36.03 -19.68 8.11
C GLU A 147 -35.70 -21.17 7.96
N ALA A 148 -36.66 -21.98 7.52
CA ALA A 148 -36.39 -23.36 7.17
C ALA A 148 -35.52 -23.42 5.90
N PRO A 149 -34.46 -24.25 5.85
CA PRO A 149 -33.68 -24.46 4.64
C PRO A 149 -34.58 -24.85 3.46
N CYS A 150 -34.40 -24.22 2.30
CA CYS A 150 -35.22 -24.51 1.12
C CYS A 150 -34.41 -25.06 -0.07
N LEU A 151 -33.08 -24.96 -0.02
CA LEU A 151 -32.18 -25.55 -1.00
C LEU A 151 -31.81 -26.97 -0.58
N ASN A 152 -31.86 -27.90 -1.52
CA ASN A 152 -31.34 -29.23 -1.30
C ASN A 152 -29.81 -29.25 -1.51
N LEU A 153 -29.06 -28.76 -0.52
CA LEU A 153 -27.60 -28.79 -0.54
C LEU A 153 -27.09 -30.21 -0.27
N GLU A 154 -26.48 -30.85 -1.27
CA GLU A 154 -25.95 -32.21 -1.16
C GLU A 154 -24.61 -32.24 -0.41
N ASP A 155 -23.72 -31.29 -0.72
CA ASP A 155 -22.40 -31.16 -0.10
C ASP A 155 -22.32 -30.02 0.91
N ASP A 156 -21.25 -30.02 1.70
CA ASP A 156 -20.85 -28.92 2.55
C ASP A 156 -20.57 -27.66 1.73
N ARG A 157 -21.44 -26.66 1.87
CA ARG A 157 -21.39 -25.42 1.09
C ARG A 157 -22.19 -24.31 1.74
N THR A 158 -21.94 -23.09 1.28
CA THR A 158 -22.71 -21.90 1.63
C THR A 158 -23.21 -21.25 0.35
N VAL A 159 -24.50 -20.94 0.31
CA VAL A 159 -25.18 -20.24 -0.77
C VAL A 159 -25.69 -18.91 -0.24
N ILE A 160 -25.34 -17.83 -0.91
CA ILE A 160 -25.81 -16.49 -0.56
C ILE A 160 -26.54 -15.93 -1.77
N ILE A 161 -27.78 -15.51 -1.57
CA ILE A 161 -28.63 -14.94 -2.61
C ILE A 161 -28.88 -13.50 -2.23
N TYR A 162 -28.45 -12.59 -3.10
CA TYR A 162 -28.69 -11.17 -3.02
C TYR A 162 -29.88 -10.81 -3.89
N HIS A 163 -30.95 -10.28 -3.30
CA HIS A 163 -32.04 -9.64 -4.04
C HIS A 163 -31.66 -8.17 -4.23
N LEU A 164 -31.30 -7.80 -5.46
CA LEU A 164 -30.66 -6.52 -5.75
C LEU A 164 -31.66 -5.37 -5.64
N LYS A 165 -31.20 -4.24 -5.08
CA LYS A 165 -31.97 -2.98 -5.12
C LYS A 165 -32.16 -2.54 -6.57
N ASP A 166 -33.24 -1.81 -6.85
CA ASP A 166 -33.56 -1.28 -8.17
C ASP A 166 -32.37 -0.61 -8.87
N GLU A 167 -31.56 0.17 -8.15
CA GLU A 167 -30.40 0.86 -8.71
C GLU A 167 -29.24 -0.07 -9.16
N TYR A 168 -29.23 -1.34 -8.74
CA TYR A 168 -28.23 -2.35 -9.11
C TYR A 168 -28.78 -3.46 -10.02
N LYS A 169 -30.09 -3.49 -10.29
CA LYS A 169 -30.68 -4.43 -11.25
C LYS A 169 -30.02 -4.27 -12.62
N GLY A 170 -29.69 -5.39 -13.24
CA GLY A 170 -28.96 -5.45 -14.51
C GLY A 170 -27.51 -4.98 -14.49
N LYS A 171 -27.00 -4.44 -13.37
CA LYS A 171 -25.60 -3.95 -13.27
C LYS A 171 -24.59 -5.05 -12.95
N ILE A 172 -25.01 -6.14 -12.32
CA ILE A 172 -24.11 -7.22 -11.90
C ILE A 172 -24.26 -8.41 -12.87
N GLY A 173 -23.78 -8.21 -14.10
CA GLY A 173 -23.77 -9.24 -15.13
C GLY A 173 -22.51 -10.12 -15.11
N GLU A 174 -22.47 -11.10 -16.02
CA GLU A 174 -21.34 -12.03 -16.17
C GLU A 174 -20.01 -11.30 -16.38
N ASN A 175 -19.98 -10.30 -17.25
CA ASN A 175 -18.78 -9.53 -17.57
C ASN A 175 -18.31 -8.67 -16.40
N GLU A 176 -19.25 -8.09 -15.64
CA GLU A 176 -18.97 -7.27 -14.47
C GLU A 176 -18.39 -8.13 -13.34
N VAL A 177 -18.90 -9.34 -13.15
CA VAL A 177 -18.31 -10.31 -12.21
C VAL A 177 -16.92 -10.75 -12.67
N ILE A 178 -16.74 -11.13 -13.94
CA ILE A 178 -15.44 -11.54 -14.48
C ILE A 178 -14.40 -10.42 -14.34
N SER A 179 -14.75 -9.20 -14.73
CA SER A 179 -13.83 -8.05 -14.63
C SER A 179 -13.47 -7.73 -13.19
N THR A 180 -14.42 -7.81 -12.25
CA THR A 180 -14.16 -7.65 -10.82
C THR A 180 -13.21 -8.73 -10.31
N LEU A 181 -13.41 -9.99 -10.67
CA LEU A 181 -12.51 -11.08 -10.27
C LEU A 181 -11.10 -10.91 -10.84
N GLN A 182 -10.98 -10.44 -12.09
CA GLN A 182 -9.70 -10.16 -12.74
C GLN A 182 -8.96 -8.96 -12.16
N GLU A 183 -9.70 -7.95 -11.70
CA GLU A 183 -9.17 -6.76 -11.05
C GLU A 183 -8.63 -7.09 -9.65
N PHE A 184 -9.44 -7.78 -8.83
CA PHE A 184 -9.15 -7.99 -7.40
C PHE A 184 -8.42 -9.30 -7.11
N TYR A 185 -8.55 -10.35 -7.92
CA TYR A 185 -7.95 -11.67 -7.65
C TYR A 185 -7.16 -12.24 -8.85
N PRO A 186 -6.34 -11.41 -9.54
CA PRO A 186 -5.71 -11.78 -10.81
C PRO A 186 -4.85 -13.04 -10.71
N THR A 187 -4.09 -13.18 -9.62
CA THR A 187 -3.15 -14.29 -9.44
C THR A 187 -3.85 -15.58 -9.04
N LEU A 188 -4.96 -15.51 -8.29
CA LEU A 188 -5.76 -16.69 -7.95
C LEU A 188 -6.39 -17.29 -9.21
N LEU A 189 -6.91 -16.45 -10.11
CA LEU A 189 -7.39 -16.88 -11.44
C LEU A 189 -6.27 -17.49 -12.30
N ALA A 190 -5.02 -17.02 -12.14
CA ALA A 190 -3.85 -17.61 -12.78
C ALA A 190 -3.32 -18.88 -12.05
N GLY A 191 -4.01 -19.36 -11.02
CA GLY A 191 -3.70 -20.61 -10.31
C GLY A 191 -2.69 -20.46 -9.16
N ALA A 192 -2.43 -19.25 -8.68
CA ALA A 192 -1.70 -19.05 -7.43
C ALA A 192 -2.52 -19.64 -6.27
N PRO A 193 -1.88 -20.34 -5.32
CA PRO A 193 -2.60 -20.91 -4.19
C PRO A 193 -2.98 -19.82 -3.17
N ALA A 194 -4.17 -19.95 -2.58
CA ALA A 194 -4.55 -19.27 -1.34
C ALA A 194 -4.50 -20.30 -0.20
N LEU A 195 -3.83 -20.00 0.90
CA LEU A 195 -3.62 -20.93 2.03
C LEU A 195 -3.10 -22.32 1.59
N GLY A 196 -2.23 -22.34 0.58
CA GLY A 196 -1.63 -23.56 0.02
C GLY A 196 -2.53 -24.37 -0.92
N ARG A 197 -3.73 -23.89 -1.28
CA ARG A 197 -4.64 -24.59 -2.19
C ARG A 197 -5.01 -23.73 -3.40
N LYS A 198 -5.08 -24.38 -4.57
CA LYS A 198 -5.66 -23.77 -5.77
C LYS A 198 -7.17 -23.67 -5.60
N ARG A 199 -7.74 -22.58 -6.08
CA ARG A 199 -9.18 -22.31 -6.03
C ARG A 199 -9.75 -22.27 -7.45
N ARG A 200 -11.02 -22.62 -7.60
CA ARG A 200 -11.76 -22.54 -8.86
C ARG A 200 -12.82 -21.46 -8.78
N PHE A 201 -12.90 -20.63 -9.81
CA PHE A 201 -13.85 -19.52 -9.92
C PHE A 201 -14.75 -19.76 -11.12
N LEU A 202 -16.05 -19.80 -10.89
CA LEU A 202 -17.05 -20.01 -11.94
C LEU A 202 -18.00 -18.82 -12.01
N VAL A 203 -18.40 -18.40 -13.21
CA VAL A 203 -19.48 -17.44 -13.44
C VAL A 203 -20.43 -18.08 -14.44
N ASN A 204 -21.72 -18.19 -14.09
CA ASN A 204 -22.75 -18.86 -14.89
C ASN A 204 -22.33 -20.27 -15.36
N GLY A 205 -21.63 -21.00 -14.48
CA GLY A 205 -21.12 -22.36 -14.74
C GLY A 205 -19.84 -22.45 -15.58
N ARG A 206 -19.27 -21.31 -16.01
CA ARG A 206 -18.04 -21.27 -16.81
C ARG A 206 -16.85 -20.82 -15.98
N GLU A 207 -15.69 -21.41 -16.22
CA GLU A 207 -14.46 -21.04 -15.51
C GLU A 207 -13.99 -19.64 -15.93
N VAL A 208 -13.65 -18.82 -14.94
CA VAL A 208 -13.23 -17.45 -15.17
C VAL A 208 -11.82 -17.43 -15.77
N PRO A 209 -11.60 -16.77 -16.92
CA PRO A 209 -10.29 -16.70 -17.51
C PRO A 209 -9.36 -15.84 -16.65
N LYS A 210 -8.08 -16.21 -16.59
CA LYS A 210 -7.05 -15.34 -16.01
C LYS A 210 -6.96 -14.02 -16.80
N PRO A 211 -6.56 -12.90 -16.15
CA PRO A 211 -6.35 -11.64 -16.83
C PRO A 211 -5.32 -11.74 -17.95
N ALA A 212 -5.57 -11.07 -19.08
CA ALA A 212 -4.68 -11.11 -20.25
C ALA A 212 -3.26 -10.61 -19.96
N TRP A 213 -3.05 -9.76 -18.95
CA TRP A 213 -1.71 -9.27 -18.58
C TRP A 213 -0.86 -10.30 -17.81
N LEU A 214 -1.44 -11.45 -17.46
CA LEU A 214 -0.72 -12.60 -16.90
C LEU A 214 -0.38 -13.68 -17.96
N GLU A 215 -0.66 -13.40 -19.24
CA GLU A 215 -0.25 -14.27 -20.36
C GLU A 215 1.25 -14.10 -20.65
N GLU A 216 2.05 -15.11 -20.29
CA GLU A 216 3.52 -15.08 -20.46
C GLU A 216 3.94 -14.84 -21.92
N SER A 217 3.17 -15.33 -22.88
CA SER A 217 3.42 -15.19 -24.32
C SER A 217 3.40 -13.73 -24.82
N ARG A 218 2.86 -12.78 -24.04
CA ARG A 218 2.86 -11.35 -24.37
C ARG A 218 4.19 -10.67 -24.07
N TYR A 219 5.11 -11.35 -23.40
CA TYR A 219 6.30 -10.75 -22.83
C TYR A 219 7.55 -11.45 -23.35
N ARG A 220 8.59 -10.65 -23.63
CA ARG A 220 9.88 -11.16 -24.11
C ARG A 220 10.68 -11.86 -23.02
N LYS A 221 10.48 -11.47 -21.76
CA LYS A 221 11.15 -12.03 -20.58
C LYS A 221 10.18 -12.08 -19.42
N VAL A 222 10.20 -13.20 -18.70
CA VAL A 222 9.47 -13.40 -17.44
C VAL A 222 10.48 -13.81 -16.39
N GLU A 223 10.65 -13.00 -15.35
CA GLU A 223 11.52 -13.28 -14.22
C GLU A 223 10.67 -13.74 -13.04
N VAL A 224 11.01 -14.88 -12.44
CA VAL A 224 10.30 -15.42 -11.28
C VAL A 224 11.04 -15.02 -10.00
N LEU A 225 10.36 -14.29 -9.13
CA LEU A 225 10.89 -13.92 -7.82
C LEU A 225 10.83 -15.14 -6.90
N LYS A 226 11.99 -15.75 -6.61
CA LYS A 226 12.11 -16.90 -5.71
C LYS A 226 13.00 -16.55 -4.52
N GLY A 227 12.52 -16.86 -3.31
CA GLY A 227 13.36 -16.78 -2.10
C GLY A 227 13.72 -15.37 -1.66
N LEU A 228 13.04 -14.34 -2.17
CA LEU A 228 13.27 -12.96 -1.76
C LEU A 228 12.76 -12.80 -0.32
N LYS A 229 13.64 -12.42 0.60
CA LYS A 229 13.29 -12.26 2.02
C LYS A 229 13.03 -10.80 2.36
N VAL A 230 11.86 -10.53 2.93
CA VAL A 230 11.45 -9.20 3.42
C VAL A 230 10.94 -9.37 4.84
N CYS A 231 11.50 -8.61 5.79
CA CYS A 231 11.11 -8.70 7.21
C CYS A 231 11.16 -10.12 7.81
N GLY A 232 12.02 -10.99 7.29
CA GLY A 232 12.15 -12.39 7.71
C GLY A 232 11.22 -13.37 6.99
N GLU A 233 10.29 -12.88 6.18
CA GLU A 233 9.34 -13.68 5.42
C GLU A 233 9.76 -13.83 3.97
N THR A 234 9.40 -14.97 3.35
CA THR A 234 9.73 -15.22 1.95
C THR A 234 8.59 -14.75 1.07
N ILE A 235 8.88 -13.81 0.18
CA ILE A 235 7.94 -13.29 -0.80
C ILE A 235 8.20 -13.94 -2.17
N GLY A 236 7.13 -14.08 -2.95
CA GLY A 236 7.16 -14.64 -4.29
C GLY A 236 6.50 -13.70 -5.29
N GLY A 237 6.67 -13.95 -6.58
CA GLY A 237 6.07 -13.10 -7.61
C GLY A 237 6.67 -13.31 -8.99
N ARG A 238 6.25 -12.48 -9.93
CA ARG A 238 6.76 -12.48 -11.30
C ARG A 238 6.91 -11.06 -11.81
N ILE A 239 7.96 -10.83 -12.60
CA ILE A 239 8.20 -9.59 -13.33
C ILE A 239 8.17 -9.93 -14.81
N PHE A 240 7.37 -9.20 -15.56
CA PHE A 240 7.20 -9.37 -17.00
C PHE A 240 7.78 -8.17 -17.72
N ILE A 241 8.58 -8.42 -18.76
CA ILE A 241 9.18 -7.39 -19.60
C ILE A 241 8.59 -7.49 -21.00
N SER A 242 8.04 -6.39 -21.49
CA SER A 242 7.44 -6.25 -22.82
C SER A 242 8.43 -5.66 -23.82
N ASP A 243 8.27 -5.98 -25.11
CA ASP A 243 8.98 -5.28 -26.20
C ASP A 243 8.40 -3.88 -26.46
N ASN A 244 7.08 -3.74 -26.28
CA ASN A 244 6.34 -2.50 -26.47
C ASN A 244 6.03 -1.82 -25.14
N ASP A 245 5.76 -0.52 -25.20
CA ASP A 245 5.26 0.23 -24.04
C ASP A 245 3.92 -0.35 -23.59
N LEU A 246 3.77 -0.50 -22.28
CA LEU A 246 2.55 -0.97 -21.64
C LEU A 246 1.57 0.19 -21.45
N GLU A 247 0.29 -0.15 -21.42
CA GLU A 247 -0.77 0.72 -20.92
C GLU A 247 -0.45 1.16 -19.49
N GLU A 248 -0.82 2.40 -19.16
CA GLU A 248 -0.43 3.04 -17.90
C GLU A 248 -0.86 2.25 -16.67
N ASN A 249 -2.12 1.79 -16.65
CA ASN A 249 -2.71 0.95 -15.61
C ASN A 249 -2.00 -0.41 -15.41
N LEU A 250 -1.20 -0.86 -16.37
CA LEU A 250 -0.42 -2.10 -16.29
C LEU A 250 1.04 -1.87 -15.88
N ARG A 251 1.54 -0.63 -15.88
CA ARG A 251 2.95 -0.33 -15.55
C ARG A 251 3.21 -0.56 -14.06
N GLY A 252 4.38 -1.12 -13.74
CA GLY A 252 4.80 -1.39 -12.37
C GLY A 252 4.29 -2.72 -11.80
N ILE A 253 4.55 -2.94 -10.51
CA ILE A 253 4.31 -4.22 -9.84
C ILE A 253 3.00 -4.17 -9.03
N ALA A 254 2.05 -5.06 -9.35
CA ALA A 254 0.86 -5.27 -8.53
C ALA A 254 1.23 -5.89 -7.17
N LEU A 255 0.63 -5.38 -6.10
CA LEU A 255 0.83 -5.91 -4.75
C LEU A 255 -0.33 -6.85 -4.42
N ILE A 256 -0.03 -8.12 -4.19
CA ILE A 256 -1.00 -9.14 -3.81
C ILE A 256 -0.82 -9.46 -2.33
N VAL A 257 -1.89 -9.34 -1.55
CA VAL A 257 -1.90 -9.65 -0.12
C VAL A 257 -3.04 -10.63 0.14
N CYS A 258 -2.72 -11.81 0.66
CA CYS A 258 -3.65 -12.91 0.88
C CYS A 258 -4.45 -13.28 -0.38
N GLY A 259 -3.86 -13.15 -1.57
CA GLY A 259 -4.52 -13.41 -2.86
C GLY A 259 -5.32 -12.23 -3.44
N ARG A 260 -5.51 -11.15 -2.68
CA ARG A 260 -6.18 -9.93 -3.11
C ARG A 260 -5.19 -8.89 -3.65
N ASN A 261 -5.51 -8.29 -4.80
CA ASN A 261 -4.77 -7.19 -5.40
C ASN A 261 -5.09 -5.87 -4.70
N ILE A 262 -4.06 -5.13 -4.28
CA ILE A 262 -4.19 -3.82 -3.64
C ILE A 262 -4.21 -2.77 -4.75
N ILE A 263 -5.42 -2.43 -5.20
CA ILE A 263 -5.69 -1.74 -6.48
C ILE A 263 -5.27 -0.26 -6.54
N ASN A 264 -5.10 0.42 -5.41
CA ASN A 264 -4.95 1.88 -5.38
C ASN A 264 -3.63 2.44 -5.93
N GLU A 265 -2.72 1.60 -6.45
CA GLU A 265 -1.62 1.97 -7.39
C GLU A 265 -0.62 0.81 -7.43
N ARG A 266 -0.22 0.40 -8.65
CA ARG A 266 0.93 -0.50 -8.82
C ARG A 266 2.20 0.18 -8.33
N LEU A 267 3.11 -0.60 -7.75
CA LEU A 267 4.41 -0.11 -7.33
C LEU A 267 5.30 0.13 -8.56
N ASN A 268 5.30 1.38 -9.04
CA ASN A 268 6.09 1.81 -10.19
C ASN A 268 7.41 2.44 -9.72
N LEU A 269 8.42 1.60 -9.47
CA LEU A 269 9.73 2.03 -8.94
C LEU A 269 10.59 2.76 -9.97
N PHE A 270 10.31 2.57 -11.25
CA PHE A 270 11.00 3.19 -12.39
C PHE A 270 9.97 3.76 -13.39
N PRO A 271 9.30 4.89 -13.09
CA PRO A 271 8.25 5.45 -13.93
C PRO A 271 8.65 5.73 -15.37
N GLU A 272 9.93 6.02 -15.60
CA GLU A 272 10.51 6.24 -16.91
C GLU A 272 10.56 4.97 -17.78
N VAL A 273 10.50 3.77 -17.17
CA VAL A 273 10.53 2.50 -17.89
C VAL A 273 9.10 2.00 -18.11
N LYS A 274 8.56 2.26 -19.30
CA LYS A 274 7.17 1.91 -19.67
C LYS A 274 6.95 0.45 -20.07
N LYS A 275 7.98 -0.40 -19.96
CA LYS A 275 8.01 -1.75 -20.55
C LYS A 275 7.97 -2.90 -19.54
N TYR A 276 7.72 -2.62 -18.26
CA TYR A 276 7.67 -3.66 -17.23
C TYR A 276 6.36 -3.65 -16.44
N THR A 277 5.93 -4.84 -16.07
CA THR A 277 4.80 -5.11 -15.20
C THR A 277 5.13 -6.31 -14.32
N GLY A 278 4.26 -6.66 -13.39
CA GLY A 278 4.48 -7.83 -12.54
C GLY A 278 3.51 -7.87 -11.39
N TYR A 279 3.74 -8.84 -10.52
CA TYR A 279 3.09 -8.91 -9.23
C TYR A 279 4.03 -9.50 -8.19
N VAL A 280 3.77 -9.18 -6.93
CA VAL A 280 4.44 -9.74 -5.76
C VAL A 280 3.40 -10.14 -4.71
N HIS A 281 3.55 -11.33 -4.15
CA HIS A 281 2.80 -11.80 -2.98
C HIS A 281 3.51 -11.31 -1.73
N ALA A 282 2.83 -10.46 -0.96
CA ALA A 282 3.33 -9.79 0.22
C ALA A 282 2.36 -9.99 1.39
N ASP A 283 2.02 -11.25 1.67
CA ASP A 283 0.97 -11.62 2.64
C ASP A 283 1.26 -11.08 4.06
N PHE A 284 2.54 -10.92 4.42
CA PHE A 284 3.01 -10.25 5.65
C PHE A 284 2.49 -8.82 5.88
N LEU A 285 1.99 -8.15 4.84
CA LEU A 285 1.38 -6.82 4.90
C LEU A 285 -0.12 -6.85 5.25
N PHE A 286 -0.74 -8.01 5.50
CA PHE A 286 -2.19 -8.10 5.77
C PHE A 286 -2.65 -7.22 6.94
N ARG A 287 -1.79 -7.01 7.94
CA ARG A 287 -2.05 -6.14 9.10
C ARG A 287 -1.93 -4.65 8.82
N ASP A 288 -1.37 -4.28 7.67
CA ASP A 288 -1.17 -2.89 7.26
C ASP A 288 -2.26 -2.41 6.28
N LEU A 289 -3.26 -3.26 5.99
CA LEU A 289 -4.40 -2.95 5.14
C LEU A 289 -5.43 -2.08 5.88
N ARG A 290 -6.05 -1.14 5.16
CA ARG A 290 -7.20 -0.38 5.65
C ARG A 290 -8.52 -1.15 5.50
N GLY A 291 -9.61 -0.57 6.03
CA GLY A 291 -10.91 -1.22 6.19
C GLY A 291 -11.51 -1.86 4.93
N ASP A 292 -11.34 -1.25 3.75
CA ASP A 292 -11.80 -1.79 2.47
C ASP A 292 -10.78 -2.72 1.79
N LYS A 293 -9.59 -2.89 2.36
CA LYS A 293 -8.50 -3.76 1.91
C LYS A 293 -8.01 -3.48 0.48
N THR A 294 -8.25 -2.27 -0.03
CA THR A 294 -7.70 -1.80 -1.33
C THR A 294 -6.50 -0.89 -1.16
N TRP A 295 -6.23 -0.46 0.09
CA TRP A 295 -5.17 0.47 0.43
C TRP A 295 -4.31 -0.04 1.58
N LEU A 296 -3.05 0.36 1.53
CA LEU A 296 -1.98 0.03 2.47
C LEU A 296 -1.38 1.33 2.99
N GLU A 297 -1.14 1.42 4.30
CA GLU A 297 -0.35 2.52 4.84
C GLU A 297 1.12 2.41 4.41
N ARG A 298 1.54 3.28 3.50
CA ARG A 298 2.89 3.30 2.90
C ARG A 298 3.88 4.16 3.69
N PHE A 299 3.42 5.31 4.17
CA PHE A 299 4.23 6.28 4.91
C PHE A 299 4.45 5.80 6.33
N GLY A 300 5.69 5.88 6.80
CA GLY A 300 6.04 5.45 8.15
C GLY A 300 6.03 3.93 8.37
N ASN A 301 5.47 3.12 7.45
CA ASN A 301 5.43 1.67 7.57
C ASN A 301 6.80 1.03 7.21
N PRO A 302 7.57 0.52 8.19
CA PRO A 302 8.91 -0.02 7.93
C PRO A 302 8.89 -1.29 7.09
N ARG A 303 7.82 -2.09 7.17
CA ARG A 303 7.67 -3.34 6.41
C ARG A 303 7.51 -3.05 4.92
N PHE A 304 6.69 -2.07 4.59
CA PHE A 304 6.53 -1.61 3.22
C PHE A 304 7.81 -0.98 2.66
N GLN A 305 8.54 -0.18 3.46
CA GLN A 305 9.80 0.42 3.01
C GLN A 305 10.88 -0.64 2.73
N GLU A 306 10.97 -1.69 3.55
CA GLU A 306 11.89 -2.80 3.28
C GLU A 306 11.47 -3.58 2.02
N LEU A 307 10.17 -3.83 1.82
CA LEU A 307 9.66 -4.41 0.57
C LEU A 307 10.08 -3.59 -0.65
N LYS A 308 9.81 -2.28 -0.61
CA LYS A 308 10.16 -1.33 -1.68
C LYS A 308 11.65 -1.42 -2.01
N LYS A 309 12.51 -1.34 -0.99
CA LYS A 309 13.97 -1.41 -1.14
C LYS A 309 14.42 -2.72 -1.79
N GLN A 310 13.92 -3.86 -1.31
CA GLN A 310 14.29 -5.17 -1.86
C GLN A 310 13.82 -5.32 -3.31
N LEU A 311 12.60 -4.89 -3.62
CA LEU A 311 12.09 -4.89 -4.99
C LEU A 311 12.88 -3.95 -5.90
N THR A 312 13.28 -2.78 -5.42
CA THR A 312 14.15 -1.86 -6.19
C THR A 312 15.44 -2.54 -6.58
N ILE A 313 16.13 -3.22 -5.66
CA ILE A 313 17.39 -3.92 -5.95
C ILE A 313 17.20 -4.98 -7.04
N VAL A 314 16.15 -5.79 -6.92
CA VAL A 314 15.86 -6.85 -7.87
C VAL A 314 15.45 -6.30 -9.25
N LEU A 315 14.57 -5.30 -9.27
CA LEU A 315 14.13 -4.65 -10.50
C LEU A 315 15.29 -3.94 -11.20
N THR A 316 16.16 -3.22 -10.50
CA THR A 316 17.35 -2.59 -11.09
C THR A 316 18.15 -3.62 -11.87
N LYS A 317 18.47 -4.76 -11.25
CA LYS A 317 19.24 -5.82 -11.90
C LYS A 317 18.55 -6.33 -13.17
N ILE A 318 17.25 -6.63 -13.09
CA ILE A 318 16.48 -7.16 -14.24
C ILE A 318 16.42 -6.14 -15.38
N LEU A 319 16.20 -4.87 -15.05
CA LEU A 319 16.10 -3.80 -16.05
C LEU A 319 17.46 -3.45 -16.67
N GLU A 320 18.55 -3.51 -15.89
CA GLU A 320 19.93 -3.37 -16.39
C GLU A 320 20.27 -4.50 -17.38
N GLU A 321 19.98 -5.76 -17.04
CA GLU A 321 20.16 -6.92 -17.93
C GLU A 321 19.38 -6.76 -19.24
N CYS A 322 18.22 -6.10 -19.17
CA CYS A 322 17.36 -5.84 -20.32
C CYS A 322 17.73 -4.55 -21.09
N ASN A 323 18.77 -3.83 -20.68
CA ASN A 323 19.16 -2.51 -21.19
C ASN A 323 18.01 -1.48 -21.19
N LEU A 324 17.13 -1.55 -20.19
CA LEU A 324 15.98 -0.65 -20.05
C LEU A 324 16.27 0.56 -19.15
N LEU A 325 17.31 0.47 -18.32
CA LEU A 325 17.75 1.61 -17.52
C LEU A 325 18.78 2.45 -18.27
N PRO A 326 18.69 3.79 -18.20
CA PRO A 326 19.72 4.66 -18.74
C PRO A 326 21.03 4.38 -18.00
N LYS A 327 22.13 4.26 -18.76
CA LYS A 327 23.48 4.16 -18.17
C LYS A 327 23.81 5.48 -17.48
N ILE A 328 23.63 5.53 -16.16
CA ILE A 328 23.99 6.69 -15.35
C ILE A 328 25.51 6.86 -15.44
N THR A 329 25.95 7.96 -16.04
CA THR A 329 27.37 8.28 -16.14
C THR A 329 27.91 8.77 -14.80
N ILE A 330 29.23 8.77 -14.61
CA ILE A 330 29.86 9.36 -13.41
C ILE A 330 29.46 10.85 -13.28
N LYS A 331 29.37 11.55 -14.41
CA LYS A 331 28.94 12.96 -14.47
C LYS A 331 27.51 13.14 -13.95
N ASP A 332 26.58 12.23 -14.30
CA ASP A 332 25.21 12.29 -13.80
C ASP A 332 25.15 12.09 -12.28
N ARG A 333 25.97 11.19 -11.73
CA ARG A 333 26.07 11.00 -10.28
C ARG A 333 26.61 12.24 -9.57
N GLU A 334 27.65 12.85 -10.13
CA GLU A 334 28.21 14.10 -9.59
C GLU A 334 27.22 15.25 -9.68
N PHE A 335 26.49 15.36 -10.78
CA PHE A 335 25.44 16.35 -10.97
C PHE A 335 24.30 16.16 -9.97
N MET A 336 23.81 14.94 -9.79
CA MET A 336 22.80 14.63 -8.77
C MET A 336 23.30 14.93 -7.36
N ARG A 337 24.59 14.68 -7.06
CA ARG A 337 25.18 15.09 -5.78
C ARG A 337 25.17 16.60 -5.59
N LYS A 338 25.44 17.39 -6.65
CA LYS A 338 25.34 18.86 -6.59
C LYS A 338 23.90 19.29 -6.32
N ILE A 339 22.92 18.70 -7.01
CA ILE A 339 21.49 18.93 -6.75
C ILE A 339 21.17 18.65 -5.28
N TYR A 340 21.49 17.45 -4.78
CA TYR A 340 21.17 17.09 -3.40
C TYR A 340 21.84 17.99 -2.37
N ARG A 341 23.06 18.45 -2.62
CA ARG A 341 23.75 19.39 -1.72
C ARG A 341 23.00 20.71 -1.64
N VAL A 342 22.73 21.35 -2.78
CA VAL A 342 22.02 22.63 -2.88
C VAL A 342 20.61 22.50 -2.30
N PHE A 343 19.90 21.44 -2.70
CA PHE A 343 18.54 21.17 -2.25
C PHE A 343 18.47 20.95 -0.73
N SER A 344 19.42 20.18 -0.18
CA SER A 344 19.51 19.97 1.27
C SER A 344 19.78 21.26 2.02
N GLU A 345 20.66 22.11 1.50
CA GLU A 345 21.02 23.39 2.13
C GLU A 345 19.84 24.35 2.15
N VAL A 346 19.12 24.47 1.03
CA VAL A 346 17.90 25.29 0.93
C VAL A 346 16.83 24.79 1.89
N LEU A 347 16.59 23.48 1.95
CA LEU A 347 15.56 22.90 2.82
C LEU A 347 15.93 22.99 4.31
N SER A 348 17.21 22.84 4.68
CA SER A 348 17.65 22.94 6.07
C SER A 348 17.51 24.34 6.66
N ASP A 349 17.50 25.37 5.82
CA ASP A 349 17.34 26.77 6.21
C ASP A 349 15.87 27.18 6.39
N ILE A 350 14.92 26.26 6.18
CA ILE A 350 13.48 26.51 6.29
C ILE A 350 12.91 25.53 7.34
N PRO A 351 13.13 25.81 8.65
CA PRO A 351 12.69 24.92 9.73
C PRO A 351 11.18 24.71 9.76
N GLU A 352 10.39 25.59 9.14
CA GLU A 352 8.94 25.43 9.00
C GLU A 352 8.55 24.21 8.15
N LEU A 353 9.46 23.66 7.34
CA LEU A 353 9.21 22.41 6.61
C LEU A 353 9.40 21.17 7.50
N GLU A 354 9.97 21.32 8.69
CA GLU A 354 10.15 20.20 9.63
C GLU A 354 8.82 19.72 10.23
N LYS A 355 7.89 20.64 10.54
CA LYS A 355 6.54 20.29 11.03
C LYS A 355 5.73 19.44 10.06
N TYR A 356 6.10 19.45 8.77
CA TYR A 356 5.43 18.69 7.71
C TYR A 356 6.14 17.36 7.38
N GLY A 357 7.19 17.00 8.12
CA GLY A 357 7.95 15.77 7.87
C GLY A 357 8.72 15.75 6.53
N ILE A 358 8.84 16.91 5.88
CA ILE A 358 9.60 17.10 4.63
C ILE A 358 11.10 17.19 4.92
N VAL A 359 11.43 17.94 5.98
CA VAL A 359 12.79 18.15 6.47
C VAL A 359 12.85 17.61 7.89
N GLY A 360 13.93 16.93 8.26
CA GLY A 360 14.08 16.45 9.64
C GLY A 360 14.51 14.99 9.72
N PRO A 361 14.75 14.51 10.95
CA PRO A 361 15.16 13.14 11.18
C PRO A 361 13.98 12.20 10.89
N MET A 362 13.79 11.79 9.64
CA MET A 362 13.16 10.50 9.42
C MET A 362 14.00 9.49 10.20
N MET A 363 13.35 8.66 11.03
CA MET A 363 14.00 7.67 11.88
C MET A 363 14.64 6.54 11.03
N GLY A 364 15.63 6.89 10.22
CA GLY A 364 16.50 5.96 9.51
C GLY A 364 17.69 5.66 10.40
N LYS A 365 17.81 4.40 10.84
CA LYS A 365 18.99 3.90 11.56
C LYS A 365 20.16 3.87 10.58
N ALA A 366 21.07 4.84 10.65
CA ALA A 366 22.34 4.81 9.92
C ALA A 366 23.48 4.44 10.86
N GLY A 367 24.45 3.65 10.38
CA GLY A 367 25.66 3.33 11.13
C GLY A 367 26.63 4.51 11.14
N VAL A 368 26.90 5.05 12.32
CA VAL A 368 27.87 6.11 12.62
C VAL A 368 29.05 5.44 13.33
N TYR A 369 30.27 5.61 12.85
CA TYR A 369 31.44 4.90 13.39
C TYR A 369 32.20 5.75 14.41
N VAL A 370 32.17 5.41 15.70
CA VAL A 370 32.76 6.21 16.81
C VAL A 370 34.05 5.55 17.32
N LYS A 371 35.00 6.35 17.81
CA LYS A 371 36.30 5.88 18.33
C LYS A 371 36.18 5.40 19.78
N GLY A 372 36.65 4.18 20.06
CA GLY A 372 36.85 3.68 21.43
C GLY A 372 35.63 3.80 22.36
N ASP A 373 35.90 4.20 23.61
CA ASP A 373 34.92 4.40 24.70
C ASP A 373 34.36 5.83 24.77
N GLU A 374 34.52 6.65 23.73
CA GLU A 374 33.93 8.00 23.71
C GLU A 374 32.39 7.92 23.65
N GLU A 375 31.73 8.68 24.52
CA GLU A 375 30.28 8.82 24.46
C GLU A 375 29.88 9.43 23.11
N PRO A 376 28.85 8.88 22.44
CA PRO A 376 28.34 9.46 21.21
C PRO A 376 27.88 10.89 21.53
N VAL A 377 28.60 11.88 21.00
CA VAL A 377 28.15 13.27 21.05
C VAL A 377 26.77 13.28 20.39
N ILE A 378 25.75 13.64 21.14
CA ILE A 378 24.41 13.89 20.61
C ILE A 378 24.59 15.07 19.67
N ILE A 379 24.70 14.81 18.37
CA ILE A 379 24.73 15.84 17.33
C ILE A 379 23.31 16.41 17.22
N GLU A 380 22.92 17.21 18.19
CA GLU A 380 22.08 18.37 17.92
C GLU A 380 23.02 19.38 17.23
N GLU A 381 22.63 19.83 16.04
CA GLU A 381 23.37 20.82 15.21
C GLU A 381 24.56 20.30 14.39
N GLY A 382 24.26 19.61 13.28
CA GLY A 382 25.23 19.43 12.19
C GLY A 382 24.62 18.80 10.93
N PRO A 383 24.83 19.37 9.71
CA PRO A 383 24.35 18.78 8.46
C PRO A 383 25.18 17.53 8.11
N SER A 384 24.71 16.36 8.52
CA SER A 384 25.26 15.08 8.07
C SER A 384 24.88 14.84 6.59
N SER A 385 25.75 15.30 5.68
CA SER A 385 25.76 14.88 4.28
C SER A 385 26.99 14.01 4.02
N LYS A 386 26.96 12.73 4.41
CA LYS A 386 27.87 11.73 3.87
C LYS A 386 27.31 10.31 3.91
N THR A 387 26.95 9.84 2.72
CA THR A 387 27.13 8.45 2.32
C THR A 387 28.61 8.12 2.38
N ASP A 388 29.01 7.15 3.21
CA ASP A 388 30.22 6.36 2.99
C ASP A 388 29.99 4.97 3.63
N ILE A 389 29.68 3.98 2.80
CA ILE A 389 29.80 2.56 3.16
C ILE A 389 31.26 2.20 2.84
N PRO A 390 32.11 1.84 3.81
CA PRO A 390 33.44 1.36 3.50
C PRO A 390 33.34 0.00 2.82
N HIS A 391 33.84 -0.11 1.59
CA HIS A 391 34.07 -1.40 0.94
C HIS A 391 35.36 -2.05 1.49
N ILE A 392 35.35 -3.39 1.55
CA ILE A 392 36.36 -4.26 2.15
C ILE A 392 37.79 -3.87 1.71
N GLY A 393 38.67 -3.58 2.68
CA GLY A 393 40.12 -3.36 2.48
C GLY A 393 40.69 -1.99 2.87
N ARG A 394 39.88 -1.01 3.32
CA ARG A 394 40.32 0.38 3.53
C ARG A 394 40.06 0.94 4.94
N GLU A 395 40.23 0.11 5.97
CA GLU A 395 39.99 0.47 7.38
C GLU A 395 41.20 1.08 8.13
N LYS A 396 42.23 1.61 7.45
CA LYS A 396 43.36 2.19 8.19
C LYS A 396 43.18 3.70 8.35
N TRP A 397 42.93 4.10 9.61
CA TRP A 397 42.96 5.46 10.15
C TRP A 397 41.85 6.38 9.61
N VAL A 398 40.58 6.10 9.90
CA VAL A 398 39.50 6.97 9.39
C VAL A 398 38.92 7.85 10.47
N ASP A 399 39.13 9.15 10.28
CA ASP A 399 38.41 10.26 10.87
C ASP A 399 37.05 10.49 10.20
N GLN A 400 36.13 11.04 10.98
CA GLN A 400 34.71 11.16 10.66
C GLN A 400 34.36 12.46 9.88
N PRO A 401 33.09 12.68 9.49
CA PRO A 401 32.72 13.19 8.18
C PRO A 401 32.84 14.72 8.08
N GLY A 402 33.75 15.19 7.21
CA GLY A 402 33.72 16.58 6.74
C GLY A 402 32.45 16.87 5.94
N GLY A 403 31.45 17.47 6.58
CA GLY A 403 30.41 18.28 5.95
C GLY A 403 30.91 19.73 5.86
N GLY A 404 30.56 20.44 4.79
CA GLY A 404 31.06 21.80 4.48
C GLY A 404 30.58 22.93 5.39
N GLY A 405 30.36 22.67 6.69
CA GLY A 405 30.11 23.71 7.69
C GLY A 405 31.41 24.24 8.31
N ILE A 406 31.32 25.37 9.02
CA ILE A 406 32.42 26.07 9.73
C ILE A 406 32.85 25.29 11.01
N GLY A 407 32.67 23.97 11.05
CA GLY A 407 33.10 23.10 12.16
C GLY A 407 34.55 22.63 12.01
N PRO A 408 35.19 22.18 13.11
CA PRO A 408 36.56 21.69 13.07
C PRO A 408 36.67 20.45 12.16
N LYS A 409 37.47 20.57 11.09
CA LYS A 409 37.90 19.42 10.27
C LYS A 409 38.77 18.51 11.14
N VAL A 410 38.30 17.30 11.44
CA VAL A 410 39.15 16.29 12.08
C VAL A 410 39.86 15.51 10.96
N SER A 411 41.20 15.50 11.02
CA SER A 411 42.07 14.89 10.01
C SER A 411 42.64 13.59 10.55
N PRO A 412 42.58 12.48 9.77
CA PRO A 412 42.88 11.16 10.28
C PRO A 412 44.25 11.10 10.96
N ALA A 413 44.25 10.68 12.23
CA ALA A 413 45.48 10.51 12.98
C ALA A 413 46.30 9.35 12.40
N GLU A 414 47.53 9.62 11.97
CA GLU A 414 48.42 8.66 11.29
C GLU A 414 48.73 7.39 12.14
N ASP A 415 48.46 7.41 13.45
CA ASP A 415 48.91 6.42 14.44
C ASP A 415 47.80 5.73 15.30
N SER A 416 46.49 5.88 15.02
CA SER A 416 45.39 5.29 15.85
C SER A 416 45.09 3.77 15.68
N LYS A 417 45.52 2.92 16.62
CA LYS A 417 45.41 1.44 16.53
C LYS A 417 44.00 0.85 16.75
N GLU A 418 42.98 1.66 16.99
CA GLU A 418 41.64 1.20 17.41
C GLU A 418 40.59 1.21 16.30
N ARG A 419 39.79 0.14 16.20
CA ARG A 419 38.69 0.01 15.24
C ARG A 419 37.47 0.83 15.68
N ALA A 420 36.91 1.60 14.76
CA ALA A 420 35.71 2.37 15.03
C ALA A 420 34.47 1.46 15.20
N LYS A 421 33.61 1.80 16.17
CA LYS A 421 32.39 1.08 16.54
C LYS A 421 31.18 1.64 15.81
N LYS A 422 30.39 0.79 15.15
CA LYS A 422 29.15 1.19 14.47
C LYS A 422 28.05 1.46 15.52
N VAL A 423 27.66 2.71 15.67
CA VAL A 423 26.58 3.22 16.51
C VAL A 423 25.40 3.64 15.62
N VAL A 424 24.17 3.60 16.13
CA VAL A 424 22.98 4.00 15.38
C VAL A 424 22.71 5.49 15.59
N GLY A 425 22.80 6.30 14.53
CA GLY A 425 22.48 7.74 14.56
C GLY A 425 21.19 8.09 13.81
N LYS A 426 20.61 9.25 14.13
CA LYS A 426 19.49 9.86 13.39
C LYS A 426 20.03 10.52 12.12
N ARG A 427 19.41 10.28 10.95
CA ARG A 427 19.80 10.90 9.68
C ARG A 427 18.67 11.79 9.15
N ARG A 428 18.99 13.03 8.76
CA ARG A 428 18.07 13.85 7.96
C ARG A 428 18.00 13.25 6.55
N THR A 429 16.80 12.91 6.09
CA THR A 429 16.59 12.35 4.75
C THR A 429 15.88 13.39 3.91
N ILE A 430 16.50 13.81 2.82
CA ILE A 430 15.88 14.71 1.83
C ILE A 430 15.12 13.88 0.79
N PRO A 431 14.02 14.41 0.21
CA PRO A 431 13.33 13.72 -0.87
C PRO A 431 14.23 13.40 -2.05
N GLN A 432 14.01 12.24 -2.67
CA GLN A 432 14.77 11.80 -3.83
C GLN A 432 14.29 12.52 -5.10
N ILE A 433 15.12 13.38 -5.69
CA ILE A 433 14.84 13.99 -6.99
C ILE A 433 15.08 12.96 -8.11
N LEU A 434 14.09 12.77 -8.97
CA LEU A 434 14.08 11.90 -10.14
C LEU A 434 13.61 12.70 -11.35
N TYR A 435 14.30 12.58 -12.48
CA TYR A 435 13.82 13.17 -13.73
C TYR A 435 13.01 12.14 -14.52
N THR A 436 11.78 12.47 -14.86
CA THR A 436 10.87 11.56 -15.58
C THR A 436 10.00 12.33 -16.59
N ASP A 437 9.32 11.61 -17.46
CA ASP A 437 8.31 12.18 -18.36
C ASP A 437 6.96 12.19 -17.63
N LEU A 438 6.46 13.36 -17.22
CA LEU A 438 5.09 13.48 -16.71
C LEU A 438 4.10 13.66 -17.87
N GLU A 439 2.86 13.23 -17.66
CA GLU A 439 1.82 13.28 -18.70
C GLU A 439 1.34 14.70 -18.98
N ASP A 440 1.19 15.49 -17.92
CA ASP A 440 0.82 16.89 -18.03
C ASP A 440 2.08 17.72 -18.33
N GLU A 441 2.19 18.19 -19.57
CA GLU A 441 3.27 19.06 -20.01
C GLU A 441 3.27 20.43 -19.31
N ALA A 442 2.18 20.81 -18.62
CA ALA A 442 2.12 22.02 -17.81
C ALA A 442 2.69 21.84 -16.40
N VAL A 443 2.88 20.60 -15.93
CA VAL A 443 3.44 20.32 -14.60
C VAL A 443 4.96 20.22 -14.67
N GLU A 444 5.66 21.13 -14.01
CA GLU A 444 7.12 21.16 -13.95
C GLU A 444 7.71 20.05 -13.09
N ALA A 445 7.10 19.78 -11.94
CA ALA A 445 7.49 18.71 -11.04
C ALA A 445 6.32 18.31 -10.13
N ARG A 446 6.35 17.09 -9.61
CA ARG A 446 5.36 16.56 -8.66
C ARG A 446 6.06 15.91 -7.47
N PHE A 447 5.51 16.11 -6.28
CA PHE A 447 5.96 15.40 -5.08
C PHE A 447 5.12 14.12 -4.88
N GLU A 448 5.78 12.96 -4.94
CA GLU A 448 5.16 11.65 -4.77
C GLU A 448 5.87 10.87 -3.66
N GLY A 449 5.26 10.89 -2.47
CA GLY A 449 5.74 10.15 -1.32
C GLY A 449 7.02 10.71 -0.71
N VAL A 450 8.15 10.10 -1.07
CA VAL A 450 9.49 10.53 -0.65
C VAL A 450 10.35 10.96 -1.84
N SER A 451 9.73 11.10 -3.00
CA SER A 451 10.39 11.37 -4.27
C SER A 451 9.79 12.61 -4.91
N ILE A 452 10.64 13.37 -5.60
CA ILE A 452 10.27 14.51 -6.43
C ILE A 452 10.47 14.07 -7.87
N LEU A 453 9.41 14.11 -8.67
CA LEU A 453 9.44 13.79 -10.08
C LEU A 453 9.52 15.09 -10.89
N VAL A 454 10.69 15.41 -11.44
CA VAL A 454 10.91 16.59 -12.31
C VAL A 454 10.59 16.21 -13.75
N ASN A 455 9.69 16.95 -14.39
CA ASN A 455 9.22 16.67 -15.74
C ASN A 455 10.27 17.05 -16.80
N LYS A 456 10.80 16.07 -17.51
CA LYS A 456 11.75 16.29 -18.63
C LYS A 456 11.10 16.93 -19.85
N ARG A 457 9.78 16.73 -20.03
CA ARG A 457 9.05 17.24 -21.20
C ARG A 457 8.65 18.70 -21.08
N HIS A 458 8.60 19.22 -19.86
CA HIS A 458 8.20 20.61 -19.63
C HIS A 458 9.14 21.58 -20.39
N PRO A 459 8.61 22.60 -21.11
CA PRO A 459 9.45 23.52 -21.90
C PRO A 459 10.58 24.18 -21.11
N ILE A 460 10.34 24.53 -19.84
CA ILE A 460 11.37 25.11 -18.95
C ILE A 460 12.46 24.08 -18.63
N SER A 461 12.12 22.81 -18.46
CA SER A 461 13.09 21.73 -18.20
C SER A 461 13.98 21.51 -19.41
N GLN A 462 13.40 21.45 -20.61
CA GLN A 462 14.13 21.37 -21.88
C GLN A 462 15.04 22.58 -22.10
N TYR A 463 14.57 23.78 -21.75
CA TYR A 463 15.38 25.00 -21.81
C TYR A 463 16.54 24.95 -20.82
N ALA A 464 16.30 24.46 -19.60
CA ALA A 464 17.28 24.38 -18.54
C ALA A 464 18.40 23.37 -18.86
N GLU A 465 18.17 22.38 -19.73
CA GLU A 465 19.20 21.40 -20.15
C GLU A 465 20.39 22.02 -20.88
N ARG A 466 20.27 23.26 -21.38
CA ARG A 466 21.32 23.94 -22.16
C ARG A 466 22.58 24.27 -21.36
N ALA A 467 22.47 24.41 -20.04
CA ALA A 467 23.62 24.65 -19.17
C ALA A 467 23.45 23.91 -17.83
N GLU A 468 24.57 23.43 -17.27
CA GLU A 468 24.55 22.67 -16.01
C GLU A 468 23.98 23.52 -14.85
N ALA A 469 24.33 24.81 -14.80
CA ALA A 469 23.83 25.74 -13.78
C ALA A 469 22.31 25.96 -13.87
N THR A 470 21.77 26.12 -15.08
CA THR A 470 20.32 26.28 -15.28
C THR A 470 19.56 25.00 -14.97
N LYS A 471 20.13 23.83 -15.33
CA LYS A 471 19.55 22.52 -15.00
C LYS A 471 19.51 22.28 -13.49
N LEU A 472 20.58 22.65 -12.79
CA LEU A 472 20.68 22.58 -11.33
C LEU A 472 19.65 23.50 -10.66
N TYR A 473 19.59 24.77 -11.09
CA TYR A 473 18.61 25.74 -10.59
C TYR A 473 17.18 25.25 -10.79
N HIS A 474 16.85 24.81 -12.02
CA HIS A 474 15.51 24.33 -12.34
C HIS A 474 15.12 23.13 -11.47
N ALA A 475 15.98 22.13 -11.32
CA ALA A 475 15.67 20.94 -10.53
C ALA A 475 15.43 21.26 -9.06
N CYS A 476 16.27 22.11 -8.46
CA CYS A 476 16.10 22.51 -7.07
C CYS A 476 14.86 23.39 -6.89
N ARG A 477 14.62 24.38 -7.76
CA ARG A 477 13.44 25.24 -7.68
C ARG A 477 12.14 24.45 -7.88
N ALA A 478 12.03 23.71 -8.98
CA ALA A 478 10.84 22.94 -9.30
C ALA A 478 10.57 21.87 -8.24
N GLY A 479 11.62 21.20 -7.75
CA GLY A 479 11.47 20.21 -6.68
C GLY A 479 11.00 20.79 -5.35
N SER A 480 11.48 21.99 -4.99
CA SER A 480 11.05 22.69 -3.78
C SER A 480 9.62 23.18 -3.91
N GLU A 481 9.25 23.73 -5.06
CA GLU A 481 7.87 24.16 -5.32
C GLU A 481 6.89 22.99 -5.33
N ALA A 482 7.25 21.85 -5.91
CA ALA A 482 6.40 20.65 -5.92
C ALA A 482 6.05 20.14 -4.51
N ILE A 483 6.97 20.29 -3.54
CA ILE A 483 6.68 20.02 -2.14
C ILE A 483 5.60 20.98 -1.61
N LEU A 484 5.77 22.29 -1.86
CA LEU A 484 4.82 23.29 -1.39
C LEU A 484 3.44 23.12 -2.03
N ASP A 485 3.40 22.80 -3.32
CA ASP A 485 2.16 22.55 -4.06
C ASP A 485 1.41 21.34 -3.50
N HIS A 486 2.13 20.29 -3.10
CA HIS A 486 1.56 19.12 -2.41
C HIS A 486 0.97 19.49 -1.05
N LEU A 487 1.72 20.22 -0.21
CA LEU A 487 1.24 20.66 1.10
C LEU A 487 0.01 21.58 0.97
N LEU A 488 0.01 22.47 -0.02
CA LEU A 488 -1.14 23.34 -0.29
C LEU A 488 -2.37 22.53 -0.74
N SER A 489 -2.18 21.56 -1.64
CA SER A 489 -3.26 20.71 -2.15
C SER A 489 -3.89 19.85 -1.05
N ASN A 490 -3.09 19.38 -0.09
CA ASN A 490 -3.54 18.65 1.09
C ASN A 490 -4.12 19.55 2.19
N LYS A 491 -4.06 20.87 2.03
CA LYS A 491 -4.46 21.88 3.02
C LYS A 491 -3.62 21.87 4.31
N ASP A 492 -2.37 21.41 4.22
CA ASP A 492 -1.39 21.42 5.32
C ASP A 492 -0.82 22.83 5.57
N ILE A 493 -0.82 23.69 4.54
CA ILE A 493 -0.42 25.10 4.59
C ILE A 493 -1.51 26.00 4.00
N SER A 494 -1.57 27.25 4.48
CA SER A 494 -2.44 28.27 3.88
C SER A 494 -1.83 28.87 2.60
N PRO A 495 -2.64 29.50 1.72
CA PRO A 495 -2.10 30.23 0.56
C PRO A 495 -1.08 31.33 0.91
N GLU A 496 -1.25 31.99 2.06
CA GLU A 496 -0.32 33.01 2.53
C GLU A 496 1.02 32.38 2.96
N GLU A 497 0.95 31.28 3.71
CA GLU A 497 2.13 30.52 4.13
C GLU A 497 2.87 29.94 2.92
N TYR A 498 2.15 29.42 1.93
CA TYR A 498 2.71 28.98 0.65
C TYR A 498 3.55 30.08 -0.01
N LEU A 499 3.00 31.28 -0.15
CA LEU A 499 3.70 32.41 -0.77
C LEU A 499 4.94 32.83 0.04
N ASN A 500 4.87 32.79 1.36
CA ASN A 500 6.01 33.11 2.22
C ASN A 500 7.13 32.07 2.07
N LEU A 501 6.80 30.78 2.16
CA LEU A 501 7.77 29.69 1.98
C LEU A 501 8.39 29.73 0.58
N LYS A 502 7.58 29.96 -0.46
CA LYS A 502 8.06 30.10 -1.84
C LYS A 502 9.07 31.24 -1.98
N LYS A 503 8.81 32.41 -1.39
CA LYS A 503 9.77 33.53 -1.38
C LYS A 503 11.08 33.16 -0.68
N LYS A 504 11.01 32.48 0.47
CA LYS A 504 12.21 32.01 1.19
C LYS A 504 13.04 31.05 0.35
N ILE A 505 12.40 30.07 -0.29
CA ILE A 505 13.04 29.10 -1.19
C ILE A 505 13.76 29.82 -2.33
N ILE A 506 13.07 30.74 -3.03
CA ILE A 506 13.66 31.48 -4.16
C ILE A 506 14.85 32.34 -3.70
N TYR A 507 14.69 33.05 -2.58
CA TYR A 507 15.77 33.87 -2.01
C TYR A 507 17.00 33.04 -1.65
N LYS A 508 16.79 31.87 -1.03
CA LYS A 508 17.88 30.95 -0.65
C LYS A 508 18.54 30.30 -1.86
N LEU A 509 17.77 29.88 -2.85
CA LEU A 509 18.32 29.34 -4.10
C LEU A 509 19.23 30.36 -4.79
N GLY A 510 18.87 31.64 -4.81
CA GLY A 510 19.72 32.70 -5.38
C GLY A 510 20.96 33.06 -4.56
N TYR A 511 21.07 32.56 -3.32
CA TYR A 511 22.27 32.72 -2.48
C TYR A 511 23.21 31.52 -2.60
N VAL A 512 22.66 30.32 -2.73
CA VAL A 512 23.42 29.05 -2.78
C VAL A 512 23.95 28.73 -4.18
N LEU A 513 23.26 29.18 -5.23
CA LEU A 513 23.62 29.01 -6.64
C LEU A 513 24.18 30.31 -7.21
#